data_AF-A0A5M3XSH4-F1
#
_entry.id   AF-A0A5M3XSH4-F1
#
_cell.length_a   1.000
_cell.length_b   1.000
_cell.length_c   1.000
_cell.angle_alpha   90.00
_cell.angle_beta   90.00
_cell.angle_gamma   90.00
#
_symmetry.space_group_name_H-M   'P 1'
#
loop_
_entity.id
_entity.type
_entity.pdbx_description
1 polymer ?
#
loop_
_entity_poly.entity_id
_entity_poly.type
_entity_poly.pdbx_seq_one_letter_code
_entity_poly.pdbx_strand_id
1 'polypeptide(L)'
;MLVQELEGSAREIRIDLRPPYGIQPVMFRAWQPGCSALFGYFKHEHAYYALKILKTPETRAWAKEAAILDEPAYVRGLRSLPLRDSTFAPTRDLAHRIAHDHEISYEWLRAVPMERAAAALYSANQGRFDVFDATVLATAYGDRRFLALAPKISKLTDLLLPGRERRRIPALIQEYIGDHLTTPNSYRESLSSGTKTSSHSRAQMLVLVALALHLVQARGIGLDPSPRLTLDRHPVLRVDNVLVRADQSISYIDFFGFFNLRGNLAEKIGYHMLYGPAGAVRRYAIWLRRRLRRDLS
;
A
#
# COMPACT_ATOMS: atom_id res chain seq x y z
N MET A 1 0.52 -14.57 29.25
CA MET A 1 -0.03 -15.44 28.18
C MET A 1 0.49 -14.90 26.87
N LEU A 2 1.44 -15.64 26.30
CA LEU A 2 2.30 -15.24 25.20
C LEU A 2 1.51 -15.11 23.89
N VAL A 3 1.34 -13.87 23.41
CA VAL A 3 0.98 -13.60 22.01
C VAL A 3 2.28 -13.72 21.21
N GLN A 4 2.69 -14.95 20.89
CA GLN A 4 3.97 -15.25 20.25
C GLN A 4 3.84 -16.10 18.98
N GLU A 5 2.66 -16.15 18.36
CA GLU A 5 2.46 -16.82 17.05
C GLU A 5 1.52 -15.99 16.16
N LEU A 6 1.95 -14.81 15.71
CA LEU A 6 1.41 -14.18 14.51
C LEU A 6 2.55 -13.51 13.73
N GLU A 7 3.68 -14.20 13.59
CA GLU A 7 4.43 -14.05 12.35
C GLU A 7 3.48 -14.49 11.23
N GLY A 8 2.98 -13.52 10.47
CA GLY A 8 2.13 -13.75 9.33
C GLY A 8 2.89 -14.57 8.29
N SER A 9 2.85 -15.90 8.44
CA SER A 9 3.13 -16.84 7.38
C SER A 9 2.24 -16.45 6.21
N ALA A 10 2.87 -16.12 5.09
CA ALA A 10 2.12 -15.97 3.87
C ALA A 10 1.47 -17.34 3.60
N ARG A 11 0.15 -17.38 3.52
CA ARG A 11 -0.61 -18.57 3.22
C ARG A 11 -0.74 -18.67 1.71
N GLU A 12 -0.31 -19.79 1.17
CA GLU A 12 -0.56 -20.13 -0.21
C GLU A 12 -1.98 -20.66 -0.35
N ILE A 13 -2.76 -20.03 -1.22
CA ILE A 13 -4.12 -20.46 -1.54
C ILE A 13 -4.28 -20.48 -3.05
N ARG A 14 -4.68 -21.63 -3.57
CA ARG A 14 -4.97 -21.79 -4.99
C ARG A 14 -6.30 -21.11 -5.30
N ILE A 15 -6.29 -20.16 -6.23
CA ILE A 15 -7.51 -19.53 -6.74
C ILE A 15 -7.56 -19.71 -8.25
N ASP A 16 -8.77 -19.83 -8.79
CA ASP A 16 -8.96 -19.87 -10.25
C ASP A 16 -9.17 -18.46 -10.78
N LEU A 17 -8.27 -18.01 -11.66
CA LEU A 17 -8.33 -16.74 -12.35
C LEU A 17 -8.80 -16.96 -13.79
N ARG A 18 -9.60 -16.03 -14.34
CA ARG A 18 -9.94 -16.10 -15.77
C ARG A 18 -8.68 -16.17 -16.67
N PRO A 19 -8.79 -16.78 -17.86
CA PRO A 19 -7.70 -16.81 -18.84
C PRO A 19 -7.06 -15.42 -19.07
N PRO A 20 -5.72 -15.37 -19.28
CA PRO A 20 -4.82 -16.50 -19.51
C PRO A 20 -4.25 -17.15 -18.24
N TYR A 21 -4.57 -16.64 -17.05
CA TYR A 21 -3.86 -17.03 -15.83
C TYR A 21 -4.29 -18.41 -15.29
N GLY A 22 -5.56 -18.81 -15.41
CA GLY A 22 -6.03 -20.11 -14.90
C GLY A 22 -5.86 -20.27 -13.39
N ILE A 23 -5.73 -21.51 -12.91
CA ILE A 23 -5.53 -21.79 -11.48
C ILE A 23 -4.12 -21.38 -11.06
N GLN A 24 -4.03 -20.40 -10.16
CA GLN A 24 -2.77 -19.85 -9.67
C GLN A 24 -2.64 -20.00 -8.15
N PRO A 25 -1.48 -20.45 -7.63
CA PRO A 25 -1.17 -20.35 -6.21
C PRO A 25 -0.92 -18.87 -5.86
N VAL A 26 -1.82 -18.30 -5.06
CA VAL A 26 -1.70 -16.92 -4.58
C VAL A 26 -1.29 -16.90 -3.13
N MET A 27 -0.24 -16.16 -2.84
CA MET A 27 0.25 -15.93 -1.50
C MET A 27 -0.50 -14.74 -0.89
N PHE A 28 -1.26 -14.99 0.17
CA PHE A 28 -1.85 -13.94 0.99
C PHE A 28 -1.14 -13.86 2.33
N ARG A 29 -0.98 -12.66 2.86
CA ARG A 29 -0.53 -12.52 4.25
C ARG A 29 -1.70 -12.75 5.19
N ALA A 30 -1.45 -13.44 6.31
CA ALA A 30 -2.44 -13.75 7.35
C ALA A 30 -2.98 -12.50 8.09
N TRP A 31 -2.35 -11.34 7.90
CA TRP A 31 -2.77 -10.08 8.51
C TRP A 31 -2.73 -8.94 7.49
N GLN A 32 -3.90 -8.49 7.06
CA GLN A 32 -4.05 -7.42 6.07
C GLN A 32 -5.01 -6.34 6.58
N PRO A 33 -4.47 -5.37 7.36
CA PRO A 33 -5.24 -4.22 7.79
C PRO A 33 -5.61 -3.38 6.57
N GLY A 34 -6.86 -2.92 6.50
CA GLY A 34 -7.36 -2.13 5.38
C GLY A 34 -8.85 -2.37 5.18
N CYS A 35 -9.62 -1.32 4.92
CA CYS A 35 -11.07 -1.39 4.90
C CYS A 35 -11.64 -1.96 3.59
N SER A 36 -10.90 -1.90 2.49
CA SER A 36 -11.48 -2.03 1.13
C SER A 36 -10.90 -3.14 0.25
N ALA A 37 -9.70 -3.66 0.50
CA ALA A 37 -9.12 -4.71 -0.33
C ALA A 37 -8.19 -5.69 0.39
N LEU A 38 -8.11 -6.91 -0.15
CA LEU A 38 -7.09 -7.93 0.12
C LEU A 38 -6.03 -7.87 -0.98
N PHE A 39 -4.79 -8.05 -0.59
CA PHE A 39 -3.62 -8.11 -1.43
C PHE A 39 -3.02 -9.51 -1.35
N GLY A 40 -2.95 -10.17 -2.50
CA GLY A 40 -2.16 -11.37 -2.71
C GLY A 40 -1.09 -11.12 -3.78
N TYR A 41 -0.21 -12.09 -3.95
CA TYR A 41 0.70 -12.11 -5.09
C TYR A 41 0.83 -13.54 -5.63
N PHE A 42 0.99 -13.66 -6.93
CA PHE A 42 1.22 -14.94 -7.60
C PHE A 42 2.28 -14.80 -8.67
N LYS A 43 2.87 -15.93 -9.03
CA LYS A 43 3.82 -16.03 -10.14
C LYS A 43 3.07 -16.53 -11.37
N HIS A 44 3.26 -15.87 -12.50
CA HIS A 44 2.83 -16.39 -13.79
C HIS A 44 3.98 -16.19 -14.78
N GLU A 45 4.34 -17.26 -15.49
CA GLU A 45 5.54 -17.29 -16.34
C GLU A 45 6.81 -16.87 -15.55
N HIS A 46 7.49 -15.80 -16.00
CA HIS A 46 8.75 -15.30 -15.43
C HIS A 46 8.58 -14.08 -14.51
N ALA A 47 7.34 -13.72 -14.13
CA ALA A 47 7.05 -12.52 -13.36
C ALA A 47 6.11 -12.78 -12.17
N TYR A 48 6.26 -11.95 -11.13
CA TYR A 48 5.28 -11.84 -10.05
C TYR A 48 4.29 -10.71 -10.31
N TYR A 49 3.03 -10.99 -9.96
CA TYR A 49 1.87 -10.13 -10.14
C TYR A 49 1.23 -9.87 -8.78
N ALA A 50 0.81 -8.62 -8.53
CA ALA A 50 -0.03 -8.32 -7.39
C ALA A 50 -1.49 -8.57 -7.76
N LEU A 51 -2.21 -9.24 -6.86
CA LEU A 51 -3.64 -9.44 -6.98
C LEU A 51 -4.36 -8.66 -5.89
N LYS A 52 -5.28 -7.78 -6.30
CA LYS A 52 -6.09 -6.99 -5.40
C LYS A 52 -7.55 -7.42 -5.49
N ILE A 53 -8.11 -7.86 -4.37
CA ILE A 53 -9.48 -8.35 -4.25
C ILE A 53 -10.27 -7.36 -3.40
N LEU A 54 -11.42 -6.89 -3.88
CA LEU A 54 -12.28 -6.01 -3.09
C LEU A 54 -12.86 -6.76 -1.88
N LYS A 55 -12.82 -6.14 -0.69
CA LYS A 55 -13.39 -6.69 0.55
C LYS A 55 -14.92 -6.50 0.57
N THR A 56 -15.64 -7.32 -0.18
CA THR A 56 -17.09 -7.53 -0.02
C THR A 56 -17.41 -8.34 1.26
N PRO A 57 -18.66 -8.38 1.74
CA PRO A 57 -19.06 -9.26 2.84
C PRO A 57 -18.68 -10.74 2.60
N GLU A 58 -18.82 -11.22 1.37
CA GLU A 58 -18.50 -12.58 0.95
C GLU A 58 -17.00 -12.86 0.99
N THR A 59 -16.19 -12.01 0.37
CA THR A 59 -14.72 -12.16 0.39
C THR A 59 -14.18 -12.07 1.80
N ARG A 60 -14.78 -11.27 2.68
CA ARG A 60 -14.41 -11.22 4.11
C ARG A 60 -14.75 -12.54 4.82
N ALA A 61 -15.93 -13.09 4.61
CA ALA A 61 -16.34 -14.36 5.21
C ALA A 61 -15.40 -15.49 4.76
N TRP A 62 -15.14 -15.61 3.46
CA TRP A 62 -14.19 -16.57 2.92
C TRP A 62 -12.76 -16.34 3.45
N ALA A 63 -12.28 -15.09 3.44
CA ALA A 63 -10.92 -14.82 3.89
C ALA A 63 -10.74 -15.08 5.40
N LYS A 64 -11.82 -14.97 6.20
CA LYS A 64 -11.83 -15.42 7.60
C LYS A 64 -11.79 -16.95 7.69
N GLU A 65 -12.60 -17.66 6.91
CA GLU A 65 -12.60 -19.13 6.84
C GLU A 65 -11.22 -19.68 6.42
N ALA A 66 -10.57 -19.04 5.45
CA ALA A 66 -9.23 -19.35 4.99
C ALA A 66 -8.11 -18.83 5.93
N ALA A 67 -8.47 -18.12 7.00
CA ALA A 67 -7.58 -17.42 7.93
C ALA A 67 -6.49 -16.58 7.23
N ILE A 68 -6.92 -15.86 6.19
CA ILE A 68 -6.21 -14.78 5.51
C ILE A 68 -6.44 -13.44 6.23
N LEU A 69 -7.64 -13.26 6.79
CA LEU A 69 -8.04 -12.03 7.46
C LEU A 69 -8.17 -12.21 8.97
N ASP A 70 -7.39 -11.41 9.69
CA ASP A 70 -7.72 -10.93 11.03
C ASP A 70 -7.96 -9.42 11.00
N GLU A 71 -9.24 -9.00 11.07
CA GLU A 71 -9.61 -7.60 11.18
C GLU A 71 -9.23 -7.05 12.58
N PRO A 72 -8.56 -5.89 12.68
CA PRO A 72 -8.29 -5.28 13.98
C PRO A 72 -9.58 -5.02 14.76
N ALA A 73 -9.54 -5.18 16.09
CA ALA A 73 -10.73 -5.07 16.93
C ALA A 73 -11.46 -3.72 16.77
N TYR A 74 -10.74 -2.63 16.55
CA TYR A 74 -11.32 -1.30 16.33
C TYR A 74 -12.11 -1.20 15.01
N VAL A 75 -11.73 -1.95 13.96
CA VAL A 75 -12.45 -1.97 12.68
C VAL A 75 -13.82 -2.63 12.83
N ARG A 76 -13.93 -3.66 13.69
CA ARG A 76 -15.21 -4.35 13.96
C ARG A 76 -16.27 -3.38 14.50
N GLY A 77 -15.88 -2.47 15.41
CA GLY A 77 -16.78 -1.45 15.96
C GLY A 77 -17.23 -0.40 14.94
N LEU A 78 -16.37 -0.06 13.97
CA LEU A 78 -16.72 0.88 12.90
C LEU A 78 -17.74 0.31 11.91
N ARG A 79 -17.78 -1.03 11.75
CA ARG A 79 -18.72 -1.70 10.82
C ARG A 79 -20.17 -1.66 11.28
N SER A 80 -20.39 -1.68 12.59
CA SER A 80 -21.74 -1.64 13.18
C SER A 80 -22.31 -0.22 13.26
N LEU A 81 -21.52 0.80 12.96
CA LEU A 81 -22.02 2.17 12.91
C LEU A 81 -22.95 2.33 11.68
N PRO A 82 -24.13 2.96 11.82
CA PRO A 82 -25.07 3.21 10.73
C PRO A 82 -24.56 4.35 9.82
N LEU A 83 -23.40 4.15 9.21
CA LEU A 83 -22.78 5.10 8.32
C LEU A 83 -23.40 4.91 6.93
N ARG A 84 -24.11 5.94 6.45
CA ARG A 84 -24.77 5.96 5.13
C ARG A 84 -23.85 5.57 3.96
N ASP A 85 -22.53 5.75 4.10
CA ASP A 85 -21.55 5.58 3.03
C ASP A 85 -20.35 4.72 3.46
N SER A 86 -20.57 3.68 4.27
CA SER A 86 -19.50 2.80 4.72
C SER A 86 -18.80 2.10 3.55
N THR A 87 -17.46 2.10 3.48
CA THR A 87 -16.67 1.26 2.54
C THR A 87 -16.94 -0.25 2.69
N PHE A 88 -17.68 -0.63 3.73
CA PHE A 88 -18.10 -2.00 4.01
C PHE A 88 -19.43 -2.37 3.31
N ALA A 89 -20.18 -1.41 2.78
CA ALA A 89 -21.41 -1.58 1.99
C ALA A 89 -21.48 -0.49 0.88
N PRO A 90 -20.71 -0.65 -0.22
CA PRO A 90 -20.53 0.43 -1.18
C PRO A 90 -21.82 0.78 -1.93
N THR A 91 -22.17 2.07 -1.96
CA THR A 91 -23.20 2.61 -2.86
C THR A 91 -22.63 2.83 -4.26
N ARG A 92 -23.48 3.01 -5.27
CA ARG A 92 -23.05 3.30 -6.65
C ARG A 92 -22.24 4.62 -6.72
N ASP A 93 -22.69 5.65 -6.01
CA ASP A 93 -22.01 6.95 -5.97
C ASP A 93 -20.65 6.86 -5.26
N LEU A 94 -20.57 6.08 -4.17
CA LEU A 94 -19.31 5.79 -3.50
C LEU A 94 -18.34 5.03 -4.43
N ALA A 95 -18.83 4.07 -5.22
CA ALA A 95 -18.02 3.33 -6.17
C ALA A 95 -17.46 4.25 -7.27
N HIS A 96 -18.28 5.14 -7.83
CA HIS A 96 -17.83 6.12 -8.82
C HIS A 96 -16.79 7.09 -8.25
N ARG A 97 -16.99 7.58 -7.02
CA ARG A 97 -16.00 8.43 -6.34
C ARG A 97 -14.68 7.71 -6.11
N ILE A 98 -14.71 6.47 -5.59
CA ILE A 98 -13.49 5.68 -5.36
C ILE A 98 -12.75 5.44 -6.68
N ALA A 99 -13.47 5.15 -7.77
CA ALA A 99 -12.87 4.99 -9.09
C ALA A 99 -12.19 6.29 -9.57
N HIS A 100 -12.86 7.43 -9.41
CA HIS A 100 -12.28 8.72 -9.76
C HIS A 100 -11.03 9.08 -8.91
N ASP A 101 -11.11 8.91 -7.59
CA ASP A 101 -9.98 9.18 -6.68
C ASP A 101 -8.80 8.21 -6.97
N HIS A 102 -9.11 6.98 -7.41
CA HIS A 102 -8.13 6.01 -7.88
C HIS A 102 -7.39 6.51 -9.10
N GLU A 103 -8.11 6.92 -10.14
CA GLU A 103 -7.52 7.42 -11.39
C GLU A 103 -6.58 8.59 -11.10
N ILE A 104 -7.01 9.57 -10.31
CA ILE A 104 -6.17 10.71 -9.92
C ILE A 104 -4.90 10.22 -9.21
N SER A 105 -5.04 9.37 -8.20
CA SER A 105 -3.89 8.88 -7.41
C SER A 105 -2.92 8.07 -8.25
N TYR A 106 -3.44 7.25 -9.17
CA TYR A 106 -2.66 6.46 -10.11
C TYR A 106 -1.85 7.35 -11.05
N GLU A 107 -2.50 8.34 -11.67
CA GLU A 107 -1.87 9.31 -12.56
C GLU A 107 -0.74 10.10 -11.88
N TRP A 108 -0.89 10.38 -10.59
CA TRP A 108 0.14 11.06 -9.81
C TRP A 108 1.40 10.22 -9.59
N LEU A 109 1.26 8.90 -9.48
CA LEU A 109 2.32 7.99 -9.07
C LEU A 109 2.91 7.14 -10.20
N ARG A 110 2.24 7.03 -11.35
CA ARG A 110 2.71 6.18 -12.47
C ARG A 110 3.98 6.70 -13.15
N ALA A 111 4.15 8.02 -13.22
CA ALA A 111 5.34 8.68 -13.79
C ALA A 111 5.54 10.02 -13.08
N VAL A 112 6.42 10.03 -12.09
CA VAL A 112 6.74 11.21 -11.28
C VAL A 112 7.98 11.89 -11.88
N PRO A 113 7.86 13.11 -12.44
CA PRO A 113 9.01 13.90 -12.85
C PRO A 113 9.70 14.54 -11.64
N MET A 114 10.99 14.84 -11.76
CA MET A 114 11.83 15.33 -10.65
C MET A 114 11.27 16.61 -10.02
N GLU A 115 10.70 17.50 -10.83
CA GLU A 115 10.09 18.75 -10.40
C GLU A 115 8.88 18.51 -9.49
N ARG A 116 8.05 17.49 -9.81
CA ARG A 116 6.90 17.12 -8.97
C ARG A 116 7.36 16.56 -7.64
N ALA A 117 8.41 15.73 -7.64
CA ALA A 117 8.99 15.21 -6.40
C ALA A 117 9.61 16.33 -5.55
N ALA A 118 10.30 17.29 -6.17
CA ALA A 118 10.87 18.45 -5.49
C ALA A 118 9.78 19.32 -4.85
N ALA A 119 8.70 19.63 -5.58
CA ALA A 119 7.57 20.38 -5.06
C ALA A 119 6.88 19.67 -3.88
N ALA A 120 6.78 18.34 -3.96
CA ALA A 120 6.23 17.54 -2.87
C ALA A 120 7.13 17.56 -1.62
N LEU A 121 8.45 17.43 -1.79
CA LEU A 121 9.43 17.54 -0.69
C LEU A 121 9.39 18.93 -0.03
N TYR A 122 9.34 19.99 -0.83
CA TYR A 122 9.19 21.37 -0.37
C TYR A 122 7.92 21.55 0.48
N SER A 123 6.77 21.07 -0.03
CA SER A 123 5.50 21.10 0.71
C SER A 123 5.56 20.29 2.01
N ALA A 124 6.10 19.07 1.97
CA ALA A 124 6.24 18.21 3.14
C ALA A 124 7.13 18.84 4.21
N ASN A 125 8.14 19.61 3.79
CA ASN A 125 9.08 20.33 4.65
C ASN A 125 8.67 21.79 4.92
N GLN A 126 7.36 22.08 4.88
CA GLN A 126 6.79 23.39 5.27
C GLN A 126 7.38 24.57 4.48
N GLY A 127 7.64 24.36 3.20
CA GLY A 127 8.18 25.40 2.32
C GLY A 127 9.68 25.61 2.47
N ARG A 128 10.43 24.59 2.86
CA ARG A 128 11.91 24.62 2.88
C ARG A 128 12.45 23.52 1.98
N PHE A 129 13.40 23.88 1.11
CA PHE A 129 14.15 22.93 0.30
C PHE A 129 15.63 23.13 0.58
N ASP A 130 16.31 22.10 1.05
CA ASP A 130 17.74 22.16 1.40
C ASP A 130 18.61 21.28 0.48
N VAL A 131 19.94 21.40 0.61
CA VAL A 131 20.90 20.57 -0.14
C VAL A 131 20.64 19.07 0.06
N PHE A 132 20.18 18.69 1.25
CA PHE A 132 19.85 17.30 1.54
C PHE A 132 18.65 16.83 0.69
N ASP A 133 17.63 17.67 0.47
CA ASP A 133 16.53 17.34 -0.44
C ASP A 133 17.01 17.10 -1.88
N ALA A 134 17.99 17.88 -2.35
CA ALA A 134 18.63 17.63 -3.64
C ALA A 134 19.34 16.26 -3.67
N THR A 135 20.07 15.90 -2.59
CA THR A 135 20.68 14.57 -2.46
C THR A 135 19.64 13.44 -2.44
N VAL A 136 18.50 13.65 -1.79
CA VAL A 136 17.38 12.69 -1.79
C VAL A 136 16.85 12.48 -3.21
N LEU A 137 16.62 13.56 -3.98
CA LEU A 137 16.16 13.45 -5.36
C LEU A 137 17.18 12.71 -6.23
N ALA A 138 18.46 13.09 -6.16
CA ALA A 138 19.52 12.39 -6.89
C ALA A 138 19.56 10.89 -6.54
N THR A 139 19.46 10.54 -5.25
CA THR A 139 19.46 9.16 -4.78
C THR A 139 18.22 8.39 -5.23
N ALA A 140 17.04 9.01 -5.19
CA ALA A 140 15.78 8.37 -5.55
C ALA A 140 15.70 8.10 -7.06
N TYR A 141 16.15 9.05 -7.88
CA TYR A 141 16.09 8.97 -9.34
C TYR A 141 17.26 8.17 -9.94
N GLY A 142 18.46 8.24 -9.35
CA GLY A 142 19.67 7.76 -10.01
C GLY A 142 19.79 8.39 -11.41
N ASP A 143 20.01 7.56 -12.43
CA ASP A 143 20.09 8.00 -13.84
C ASP A 143 18.71 8.11 -14.52
N ARG A 144 17.61 7.83 -13.81
CA ARG A 144 16.26 7.81 -14.41
C ARG A 144 15.71 9.21 -14.54
N ARG A 145 14.96 9.46 -15.63
CA ARG A 145 14.23 10.73 -15.83
C ARG A 145 12.96 10.84 -14.97
N PHE A 146 12.36 9.71 -14.59
CA PHE A 146 11.10 9.64 -13.85
C PHE A 146 11.12 8.50 -12.83
N LEU A 147 10.36 8.66 -11.74
CA LEU A 147 10.03 7.54 -10.84
C LEU A 147 8.69 6.93 -11.22
N ALA A 148 8.64 5.59 -11.29
CA ALA A 148 7.40 4.84 -11.39
C ALA A 148 7.08 4.25 -10.01
N LEU A 149 6.23 4.92 -9.24
CA LEU A 149 5.83 4.51 -7.89
C LEU A 149 4.54 3.70 -7.87
N ALA A 150 3.72 3.75 -8.93
CA ALA A 150 2.59 2.86 -9.12
C ALA A 150 2.96 1.69 -10.05
N PRO A 151 2.47 0.45 -9.80
CA PRO A 151 2.60 -0.64 -10.76
C PRO A 151 1.72 -0.38 -11.99
N LYS A 152 2.02 -1.01 -13.13
CA LYS A 152 1.09 -0.98 -14.28
C LYS A 152 -0.16 -1.78 -13.92
N ILE A 153 -1.34 -1.23 -14.18
CA ILE A 153 -2.59 -2.00 -14.07
C ILE A 153 -2.64 -2.94 -15.27
N SER A 154 -2.67 -4.25 -15.02
CA SER A 154 -2.66 -5.26 -16.09
C SER A 154 -4.06 -5.50 -16.60
N LYS A 155 -4.96 -5.85 -15.68
CA LYS A 155 -6.24 -6.45 -16.06
C LYS A 155 -7.23 -6.44 -14.90
N LEU A 156 -8.48 -6.06 -15.20
CA LEU A 156 -9.62 -6.43 -14.37
C LEU A 156 -9.99 -7.89 -14.71
N THR A 157 -10.02 -8.74 -13.70
CA THR A 157 -10.34 -10.17 -13.85
C THR A 157 -11.44 -10.55 -12.86
N ASP A 158 -11.98 -11.76 -13.03
CA ASP A 158 -12.73 -12.41 -11.98
C ASP A 158 -11.91 -13.55 -11.41
N LEU A 159 -12.07 -13.76 -10.11
CA LEU A 159 -11.58 -14.96 -9.44
C LEU A 159 -12.73 -15.83 -8.95
N LEU A 160 -12.45 -17.12 -8.81
CA LEU A 160 -13.27 -18.07 -8.08
C LEU A 160 -12.53 -18.47 -6.79
N LEU A 161 -13.20 -18.28 -5.67
CA LEU A 161 -12.67 -18.67 -4.37
C LEU A 161 -12.90 -20.17 -4.13
N PRO A 162 -11.93 -20.88 -3.53
CA PRO A 162 -12.10 -22.28 -3.14
C PRO A 162 -13.39 -22.51 -2.33
N GLY A 163 -14.18 -23.51 -2.69
CA GLY A 163 -15.44 -23.83 -2.03
C GLY A 163 -16.58 -22.84 -2.29
N ARG A 164 -16.38 -21.85 -3.18
CA ARG A 164 -17.39 -20.86 -3.58
C ARG A 164 -17.44 -20.69 -5.11
N GLU A 165 -17.21 -21.77 -5.85
CA GLU A 165 -17.01 -21.77 -7.33
C GLU A 165 -18.18 -21.18 -8.14
N ARG A 166 -19.36 -20.98 -7.55
CA ARG A 166 -20.54 -20.42 -8.22
C ARG A 166 -20.55 -18.89 -8.32
N ARG A 167 -19.67 -18.18 -7.60
CA ARG A 167 -19.66 -16.71 -7.56
C ARG A 167 -18.32 -16.15 -8.04
N ARG A 168 -18.37 -15.34 -9.10
CA ARG A 168 -17.23 -14.61 -9.65
C ARG A 168 -17.03 -13.32 -8.86
N ILE A 169 -15.81 -13.11 -8.38
CA ILE A 169 -15.46 -11.94 -7.59
C ILE A 169 -14.51 -11.06 -8.41
N PRO A 170 -14.85 -9.78 -8.63
CA PRO A 170 -13.96 -8.87 -9.31
C PRO A 170 -12.63 -8.71 -8.56
N ALA A 171 -11.54 -8.81 -9.29
CA ALA A 171 -10.19 -8.60 -8.81
C ALA A 171 -9.35 -7.83 -9.84
N LEU A 172 -8.40 -7.05 -9.34
CA LEU A 172 -7.48 -6.29 -10.17
C LEU A 172 -6.10 -6.94 -10.12
N ILE A 173 -5.54 -7.26 -11.28
CA ILE A 173 -4.15 -7.70 -11.42
C ILE A 173 -3.29 -6.48 -11.75
N GLN A 174 -2.19 -6.33 -11.02
CA GLN A 174 -1.18 -5.30 -11.27
C GLN A 174 0.15 -5.98 -11.63
N GLU A 175 0.70 -5.58 -12.78
CA GLU A 175 1.78 -6.30 -13.45
C GLU A 175 3.10 -5.82 -12.90
N TYR A 176 3.93 -6.80 -12.57
CA TYR A 176 5.34 -6.63 -12.30
C TYR A 176 5.68 -5.97 -10.95
N ILE A 177 5.82 -6.84 -9.95
CA ILE A 177 6.36 -6.50 -8.63
C ILE A 177 7.69 -7.20 -8.33
N GLY A 178 8.11 -8.14 -9.17
CA GLY A 178 9.37 -8.86 -9.04
C GLY A 178 9.57 -9.86 -10.19
N ASP A 179 10.80 -10.30 -10.39
CA ASP A 179 11.14 -11.39 -11.30
C ASP A 179 11.05 -12.75 -10.58
N HIS A 180 11.15 -13.84 -11.34
CA HIS A 180 11.13 -15.19 -10.78
C HIS A 180 12.24 -15.51 -9.75
N LEU A 181 13.25 -14.64 -9.60
CA LEU A 181 14.36 -14.80 -8.65
C LEU A 181 14.10 -14.07 -7.34
N THR A 182 13.20 -13.08 -7.34
CA THR A 182 12.99 -12.18 -6.20
C THR A 182 11.52 -12.14 -5.79
N THR A 183 11.19 -12.89 -4.73
CA THR A 183 9.84 -12.90 -4.17
C THR A 183 9.44 -11.49 -3.69
N PRO A 184 8.28 -10.96 -4.09
CA PRO A 184 7.82 -9.65 -3.65
C PRO A 184 7.67 -9.58 -2.14
N ASN A 185 8.28 -8.54 -1.56
CA ASN A 185 8.18 -8.27 -0.14
C ASN A 185 7.67 -6.85 0.08
N SER A 186 7.03 -6.64 1.22
CA SER A 186 6.63 -5.29 1.58
C SER A 186 7.87 -4.51 1.96
N TYR A 187 7.79 -3.20 1.85
CA TYR A 187 8.78 -2.31 2.40
C TYR A 187 8.92 -2.58 3.91
N ARG A 188 10.15 -2.76 4.36
CA ARG A 188 10.51 -2.99 5.76
C ARG A 188 11.68 -2.08 6.10
N GLU A 189 11.75 -1.63 7.34
CA GLU A 189 12.88 -0.93 7.93
C GLU A 189 13.19 -1.57 9.28
N SER A 190 14.38 -2.15 9.41
CA SER A 190 14.83 -2.62 10.70
C SER A 190 15.13 -1.44 11.61
N LEU A 191 14.58 -1.47 12.83
CA LEU A 191 14.95 -0.53 13.87
C LEU A 191 16.25 -0.95 14.57
N SER A 192 16.66 -2.22 14.41
CA SER A 192 17.98 -2.73 14.78
C SER A 192 18.94 -2.74 13.58
N SER A 193 20.23 -2.94 13.81
CA SER A 193 21.29 -2.80 12.81
C SER A 193 21.38 -3.95 11.78
N GLY A 194 20.47 -4.93 11.80
CA GLY A 194 20.65 -6.21 11.13
C GLY A 194 20.15 -6.33 9.68
N THR A 195 19.17 -5.52 9.25
CA THR A 195 18.70 -5.50 7.85
C THR A 195 18.52 -4.07 7.40
N LYS A 196 19.46 -3.58 6.58
CA LYS A 196 19.40 -2.24 6.02
C LYS A 196 18.69 -2.29 4.68
N THR A 197 17.50 -1.72 4.64
CA THR A 197 16.89 -1.23 3.39
C THR A 197 17.88 -0.34 2.67
N SER A 198 17.90 -0.37 1.34
CA SER A 198 18.83 0.47 0.59
C SER A 198 18.50 1.96 0.77
N SER A 199 19.51 2.82 0.71
CA SER A 199 19.30 4.28 0.68
C SER A 199 18.44 4.70 -0.50
N HIS A 200 18.51 3.97 -1.62
CA HIS A 200 17.67 4.16 -2.79
C HIS A 200 16.17 3.95 -2.49
N SER A 201 15.80 2.82 -1.90
CA SER A 201 14.41 2.54 -1.53
C SER A 201 13.90 3.53 -0.48
N ARG A 202 14.74 3.91 0.50
CA ARG A 202 14.40 4.95 1.49
C ARG A 202 14.14 6.30 0.85
N ALA A 203 14.98 6.72 -0.09
CA ALA A 203 14.81 7.97 -0.80
C ALA A 203 13.51 7.98 -1.60
N GLN A 204 13.22 6.90 -2.33
CA GLN A 204 11.93 6.76 -3.02
C GLN A 204 10.74 6.72 -2.06
N MET A 205 10.88 6.09 -0.88
CA MET A 205 9.84 6.07 0.14
C MET A 205 9.57 7.46 0.71
N LEU A 206 10.62 8.25 0.96
CA LEU A 206 10.49 9.63 1.39
C LEU A 206 9.77 10.48 0.33
N VAL A 207 10.10 10.29 -0.96
CA VAL A 207 9.39 10.92 -2.08
C VAL A 207 7.92 10.50 -2.13
N LEU A 208 7.60 9.21 -1.99
CA LEU A 208 6.21 8.70 -1.94
C LEU A 208 5.42 9.34 -0.80
N VAL A 209 5.98 9.41 0.40
CA VAL A 209 5.35 10.02 1.57
C VAL A 209 5.13 11.52 1.37
N ALA A 210 6.09 12.22 0.77
CA ALA A 210 5.96 13.64 0.43
C ALA A 210 4.86 13.87 -0.62
N LEU A 211 4.80 13.03 -1.65
CA LEU A 211 3.73 13.05 -2.65
C LEU A 211 2.37 12.78 -2.04
N ALA A 212 2.26 11.84 -1.09
CA ALA A 212 1.00 11.59 -0.37
C ALA A 212 0.55 12.82 0.43
N LEU A 213 1.46 13.49 1.13
CA LEU A 213 1.20 14.74 1.85
C LEU A 213 0.75 15.86 0.88
N HIS A 214 1.39 15.96 -0.28
CA HIS A 214 1.06 16.96 -1.27
C HIS A 214 -0.29 16.68 -1.97
N LEU A 215 -0.55 15.43 -2.36
CA LEU A 215 -1.80 15.00 -2.98
C LEU A 215 -2.98 15.26 -2.05
N VAL A 216 -2.83 14.97 -0.75
CA VAL A 216 -3.89 15.22 0.22
C VAL A 216 -4.18 16.72 0.37
N GLN A 217 -3.17 17.58 0.30
CA GLN A 217 -3.34 19.03 0.34
C GLN A 217 -4.01 19.56 -0.95
N ALA A 218 -3.56 19.07 -2.10
CA ALA A 218 -4.03 19.55 -3.40
C ALA A 218 -5.41 19.04 -3.78
N ARG A 219 -5.78 17.82 -3.37
CA ARG A 219 -6.98 17.12 -3.83
C ARG A 219 -7.88 16.60 -2.71
N GLY A 220 -7.43 16.61 -1.45
CA GLY A 220 -8.17 16.02 -0.34
C GLY A 220 -8.16 14.48 -0.34
N ILE A 221 -7.33 13.86 -1.20
CA ILE A 221 -7.24 12.41 -1.38
C ILE A 221 -6.00 11.90 -0.65
N GLY A 222 -6.19 11.11 0.41
CA GLY A 222 -5.12 10.51 1.19
C GLY A 222 -4.78 9.08 0.75
N LEU A 223 -3.48 8.78 0.67
CA LEU A 223 -2.93 7.43 0.50
C LEU A 223 -2.66 6.75 1.87
N ASP A 224 -2.17 5.51 1.93
CA ASP A 224 -1.68 4.90 3.18
C ASP A 224 -0.23 4.41 3.07
N PRO A 225 0.78 5.30 3.02
CA PRO A 225 2.18 4.91 3.13
C PRO A 225 2.64 4.80 4.61
N SER A 226 1.71 4.66 5.56
CA SER A 226 2.01 4.73 7.00
C SER A 226 2.65 3.42 7.49
N PRO A 227 3.73 3.50 8.30
CA PRO A 227 4.37 2.32 8.82
C PRO A 227 3.56 1.66 9.94
N ARG A 228 3.79 0.36 10.09
CA ARG A 228 3.28 -0.50 11.15
C ARG A 228 4.48 -1.08 11.89
N LEU A 229 4.46 -1.03 13.20
CA LEU A 229 5.53 -1.59 14.02
C LEU A 229 5.22 -3.05 14.36
N THR A 230 6.14 -3.94 14.03
CA THR A 230 6.14 -5.31 14.52
C THR A 230 7.14 -5.40 15.67
N LEU A 231 6.67 -5.89 16.82
CA LEU A 231 7.42 -5.97 18.08
C LEU A 231 7.91 -7.40 18.32
N ASP A 232 8.74 -7.91 17.43
CA ASP A 232 9.43 -9.18 17.60
C ASP A 232 10.79 -8.97 18.28
N ARG A 233 11.62 -10.02 18.38
CA ARG A 233 13.00 -9.93 18.92
C ARG A 233 13.84 -8.86 18.20
N HIS A 234 13.49 -8.51 16.97
CA HIS A 234 14.03 -7.39 16.22
C HIS A 234 12.89 -6.49 15.75
N PRO A 235 12.72 -5.29 16.34
CA PRO A 235 11.61 -4.44 15.98
C PRO A 235 11.77 -3.91 14.54
N VAL A 236 10.71 -4.04 13.73
CA VAL A 236 10.70 -3.66 12.31
C VAL A 236 9.50 -2.77 12.02
N LEU A 237 9.74 -1.66 11.31
CA LEU A 237 8.67 -0.88 10.69
C LEU A 237 8.35 -1.46 9.31
N ARG A 238 7.09 -1.73 9.03
CA ARG A 238 6.63 -2.28 7.75
C ARG A 238 5.60 -1.36 7.12
N VAL A 239 5.63 -1.23 5.79
CA VAL A 239 4.54 -0.56 5.04
C VAL A 239 3.96 -1.59 4.09
N ASP A 240 2.87 -2.24 4.50
CA ASP A 240 2.32 -3.40 3.79
C ASP A 240 1.76 -3.06 2.40
N ASN A 241 1.35 -1.80 2.19
CA ASN A 241 0.86 -1.28 0.92
C ASN A 241 1.97 -0.76 -0.02
N VAL A 242 3.23 -0.95 0.35
CA VAL A 242 4.40 -0.63 -0.48
C VAL A 242 5.22 -1.88 -0.67
N LEU A 243 5.51 -2.25 -1.90
CA LEU A 243 6.35 -3.40 -2.25
C LEU A 243 7.73 -2.95 -2.69
N VAL A 244 8.76 -3.74 -2.38
CA VAL A 244 10.12 -3.57 -2.89
C VAL A 244 10.28 -4.47 -4.12
N ARG A 245 10.68 -3.88 -5.24
CA ARG A 245 10.96 -4.55 -6.52
C ARG A 245 12.35 -5.18 -6.51
N ALA A 246 12.61 -6.06 -7.48
CA ALA A 246 13.91 -6.72 -7.67
C ALA A 246 15.07 -5.71 -7.80
N ASP A 247 14.84 -4.60 -8.50
CA ASP A 247 15.82 -3.50 -8.68
C ASP A 247 15.95 -2.57 -7.47
N GLN A 248 15.43 -2.98 -6.29
CA GLN A 248 15.36 -2.19 -5.06
C GLN A 248 14.49 -0.92 -5.13
N SER A 249 13.80 -0.66 -6.25
CA SER A 249 12.79 0.42 -6.29
C SER A 249 11.51 0.00 -5.57
N ILE A 250 10.61 0.95 -5.30
CA ILE A 250 9.36 0.68 -4.58
C ILE A 250 8.10 0.83 -5.44
N SER A 251 7.01 0.16 -5.06
CA SER A 251 5.67 0.30 -5.63
C SER A 251 4.60 0.48 -4.57
N TYR A 252 3.78 1.52 -4.65
CA TYR A 252 2.55 1.66 -3.86
C TYR A 252 1.39 0.92 -4.55
N ILE A 253 0.66 0.07 -3.81
CA ILE A 253 -0.35 -0.84 -4.40
C ILE A 253 -1.78 -0.60 -3.90
N ASP A 254 -2.00 0.27 -2.89
CA ASP A 254 -3.33 0.44 -2.29
C ASP A 254 -4.15 1.65 -2.77
N PHE A 255 -4.67 1.55 -3.99
CA PHE A 255 -5.58 2.56 -4.58
C PHE A 255 -7.08 2.38 -4.30
N PHE A 256 -7.51 1.61 -3.30
CA PHE A 256 -8.96 1.41 -3.03
C PHE A 256 -9.38 1.89 -1.64
N GLY A 257 -8.43 2.18 -0.74
CA GLY A 257 -8.69 2.65 0.62
C GLY A 257 -8.23 4.07 0.84
N PHE A 258 -8.70 5.03 0.03
CA PHE A 258 -8.31 6.42 0.21
C PHE A 258 -8.91 7.02 1.47
N PHE A 259 -8.17 7.92 2.12
CA PHE A 259 -8.66 8.73 3.22
C PHE A 259 -9.07 10.09 2.68
N ASN A 260 -10.37 10.31 2.53
CA ASN A 260 -10.90 11.53 1.95
C ASN A 260 -11.56 12.40 3.02
N LEU A 261 -11.18 13.68 3.11
CA LEU A 261 -11.77 14.64 4.06
C LEU A 261 -13.28 14.89 3.78
N ARG A 262 -13.71 14.67 2.53
CA ARG A 262 -15.10 14.76 2.10
C ARG A 262 -15.84 13.42 2.17
N GLY A 263 -15.15 12.36 2.58
CA GLY A 263 -15.71 11.01 2.69
C GLY A 263 -16.66 10.82 3.87
N ASN A 264 -16.96 9.57 4.19
CA ASN A 264 -17.74 9.20 5.37
C ASN A 264 -16.97 9.46 6.69
N LEU A 265 -17.60 9.22 7.84
CA LEU A 265 -16.97 9.43 9.15
C LEU A 265 -15.65 8.64 9.32
N ALA A 266 -15.59 7.40 8.87
CA ALA A 266 -14.38 6.58 8.98
C ALA A 266 -13.24 7.09 8.08
N GLU A 267 -13.55 7.55 6.86
CA GLU A 267 -12.59 8.17 5.95
C GLU A 267 -12.05 9.47 6.55
N LYS A 268 -12.91 10.31 7.16
CA LYS A 268 -12.51 11.53 7.85
C LYS A 268 -11.63 11.25 9.07
N ILE A 269 -12.00 10.27 9.90
CA ILE A 269 -11.18 9.88 11.06
C ILE A 269 -9.82 9.39 10.60
N GLY A 270 -9.78 8.48 9.63
CA GLY A 270 -8.53 7.97 9.07
C GLY A 270 -7.68 9.08 8.44
N TYR A 271 -8.31 10.04 7.75
CA TYR A 271 -7.67 11.24 7.25
C TYR A 271 -6.97 12.00 8.37
N HIS A 272 -7.68 12.34 9.46
CA HIS A 272 -7.08 13.10 10.55
C HIS A 272 -5.98 12.32 11.27
N MET A 273 -6.14 11.01 11.44
CA MET A 273 -5.13 10.13 12.05
C MET A 273 -3.84 10.03 11.23
N LEU A 274 -3.94 10.05 9.90
CA LEU A 274 -2.78 9.90 9.03
C LEU A 274 -2.15 11.24 8.63
N TYR A 275 -2.99 12.22 8.30
CA TYR A 275 -2.62 13.47 7.63
C TYR A 275 -2.78 14.72 8.48
N GLY A 276 -3.40 14.63 9.66
CA GLY A 276 -3.49 15.76 10.58
C GLY A 276 -2.12 16.25 11.07
N PRO A 277 -2.05 17.38 11.81
CA PRO A 277 -0.79 17.94 12.30
C PRO A 277 0.09 16.93 13.08
N ALA A 278 -0.55 16.04 13.83
CA ALA A 278 0.08 14.96 14.59
C ALA A 278 0.04 13.59 13.89
N GLY A 279 -0.38 13.54 12.62
CA GLY A 279 -0.69 12.32 11.89
C GLY A 279 0.52 11.44 11.58
N ALA A 280 0.25 10.14 11.41
CA ALA A 280 1.29 9.12 11.27
C ALA A 280 2.19 9.34 10.03
N VAL A 281 1.63 9.78 8.90
CA VAL A 281 2.37 9.97 7.64
C VAL A 281 3.41 11.08 7.79
N ARG A 282 3.02 12.21 8.40
CA ARG A 282 3.95 13.32 8.67
C ARG A 282 5.06 12.91 9.64
N ARG A 283 4.73 12.20 10.72
CA ARG A 283 5.75 11.69 11.67
C ARG A 283 6.72 10.74 10.99
N TYR A 284 6.21 9.87 10.11
CA TYR A 284 7.04 8.95 9.36
C TYR A 284 7.97 9.65 8.39
N ALA A 285 7.51 10.69 7.68
CA ALA A 285 8.35 11.53 6.82
C ALA A 285 9.55 12.11 7.59
N ILE A 286 9.29 12.68 8.77
CA ILE A 286 10.33 13.26 9.64
C ILE A 286 11.33 12.19 10.08
N TRP A 287 10.83 11.01 10.49
CA TRP A 287 11.68 9.89 10.89
C TRP A 287 12.56 9.37 9.73
N LEU A 288 11.97 9.14 8.55
CA LEU A 288 12.68 8.70 7.35
C LEU A 288 13.76 9.71 6.94
N ARG A 289 13.42 11.01 6.94
CA ARG A 289 14.37 12.09 6.64
C ARG A 289 15.59 12.04 7.57
N ARG A 290 15.38 11.88 8.88
CA ARG A 290 16.45 11.77 9.88
C ARG A 290 17.31 10.52 9.67
N ARG A 291 16.68 9.39 9.32
CA ARG A 291 17.39 8.13 9.08
C ARG A 291 18.27 8.24 7.83
N LEU A 292 17.69 8.67 6.72
CA LEU A 292 18.38 8.81 5.45
C LEU A 292 19.51 9.84 5.51
N ARG A 293 19.35 10.92 6.29
CA ARG A 293 20.43 11.89 6.54
C ARG A 293 21.66 11.27 7.20
N ARG A 294 21.50 10.27 8.08
CA ARG A 294 22.63 9.55 8.68
C ARG A 294 23.27 8.55 7.71
N ASP A 295 22.51 8.05 6.75
CA ASP A 295 23.02 7.07 5.77
C ASP A 295 23.79 7.75 4.62
N LEU A 296 23.55 9.04 4.38
CA LEU A 296 24.11 9.83 3.27
C LEU A 296 25.14 10.90 3.71
N SER A 297 25.41 11.00 5.02
CA SER A 297 26.45 11.85 5.61
C SER A 297 27.73 11.05 5.82
#